data_AF-A0A1R2CR24-F1
#
_entry.id   AF-A0A1R2CR24-F1
#
_cell.length_a   1.000
_cell.length_b   1.000
_cell.length_c   1.000
_cell.angle_alpha   90.00
_cell.angle_beta   90.00
_cell.angle_gamma   90.00
#
_symmetry.space_group_name_H-M   'P 1'
#
loop_
_entity.id
_entity.type
_entity.pdbx_description
1 polymer ?
#
loop_
_entity_poly.entity_id
_entity_poly.type
_entity_poly.pdbx_seq_one_letter_code
_entity_poly.pdbx_strand_id
1 'polypeptide(L)'
;MSTSELIDKHMKNSKKIKSELTLDLNKLSSPMSIEKTINEMFRFAFISNCHLDEASVTSEELETLEELSTDEIIENFKDLINELLNFKRDYKSSDKAELAQRSEQFETMLQKLEAEVRNHIRVEHQLKLHIENIQNKNEELEKYKLEADMKISKLEEMVKSSEKGKNLKNDNVKDKTIQKFEIECSKLKNLLEDKAKECEKLKKEIDKNRKMDKNNTASIELLKKQFEGKNFEMMKMQKPLREKVQNELVKGVDRKNQKSLDEKNRSTPSPFNARKDSENSALESRPPTAKKPLSRGHIRSSSDQVRQITSKKYII
;
A
#
# COMPACT_ATOMS: atom_id res chain seq x y z
N MET A 1 3.90 -35.14 27.17
CA MET A 1 2.64 -34.76 26.50
C MET A 1 2.93 -33.60 25.57
N SER A 2 2.48 -33.70 24.32
CA SER A 2 2.58 -32.61 23.34
C SER A 2 1.59 -31.49 23.68
N THR A 3 1.86 -30.25 23.28
CA THR A 3 0.93 -29.12 23.39
C THR A 3 -0.42 -29.43 22.74
N SER A 4 -0.44 -30.23 21.66
CA SER A 4 -1.67 -30.71 21.03
C SER A 4 -2.48 -31.67 21.91
N GLU A 5 -1.83 -32.54 22.69
CA GLU A 5 -2.52 -33.49 23.58
C GLU A 5 -3.19 -32.78 24.77
N LEU A 6 -2.59 -31.69 25.25
CA LEU A 6 -3.16 -30.85 26.32
C LEU A 6 -4.43 -30.12 25.84
N ILE A 7 -4.42 -29.61 24.60
CA ILE A 7 -5.57 -28.92 23.99
C ILE A 7 -6.73 -29.90 23.77
N ASP A 8 -6.46 -31.12 23.28
CA ASP A 8 -7.49 -32.14 23.08
C ASP A 8 -8.11 -32.64 24.38
N LYS A 9 -7.32 -32.73 25.46
CA LYS A 9 -7.83 -33.09 26.79
C LYS A 9 -8.74 -32.00 27.36
N HIS A 10 -8.38 -30.72 27.18
CA HIS A 10 -9.25 -29.59 27.56
C HIS A 10 -10.55 -29.54 26.74
N MET A 11 -10.47 -29.80 25.44
CA MET A 11 -11.63 -29.84 24.54
C MET A 11 -12.60 -30.98 24.85
N LYS A 12 -12.10 -32.14 25.32
CA LYS A 12 -12.96 -33.26 25.73
C LYS A 12 -13.63 -33.03 27.08
N ASN A 13 -12.93 -32.40 28.03
CA ASN A 13 -13.52 -32.08 29.34
C ASN A 13 -14.62 -31.00 29.23
N SER A 14 -14.45 -29.98 28.38
CA SER A 14 -15.47 -28.93 28.18
C SER A 14 -16.75 -29.45 27.52
N LYS A 15 -16.67 -30.49 26.67
CA LYS A 15 -17.84 -31.14 26.05
C LYS A 15 -18.67 -31.95 27.05
N LYS A 16 -18.03 -32.54 28.07
CA LYS A 16 -18.73 -33.36 29.08
C LYS A 16 -19.49 -32.50 30.09
N ILE A 17 -18.94 -31.35 30.45
CA ILE A 17 -19.59 -30.38 31.34
C ILE A 17 -20.81 -29.73 30.67
N LYS A 18 -20.75 -29.48 29.35
CA LYS A 18 -21.88 -28.93 28.59
C LYS A 18 -23.14 -29.81 28.56
N SER A 19 -23.02 -31.13 28.73
CA SER A 19 -24.19 -32.02 28.72
C SER A 19 -24.93 -32.11 30.07
N GLU A 20 -24.32 -31.69 31.18
CA GLU A 20 -24.96 -31.69 32.51
C GLU A 20 -25.64 -30.35 32.87
N LEU A 21 -25.34 -29.27 32.15
CA LEU A 21 -25.85 -27.91 32.42
C LEU A 21 -26.90 -27.40 31.42
N THR A 22 -27.42 -28.25 30.54
CA THR A 22 -28.50 -27.83 29.63
C THR A 22 -29.83 -27.71 30.38
N LEU A 23 -30.26 -26.46 30.63
CA LEU A 23 -31.64 -26.11 31.00
C LEU A 23 -32.60 -26.72 29.97
N ASP A 24 -33.43 -27.66 30.40
CA ASP A 24 -34.49 -28.23 29.58
C ASP A 24 -35.66 -27.24 29.49
N LEU A 25 -35.54 -26.31 28.52
CA LEU A 25 -36.52 -25.25 28.24
C LEU A 25 -37.94 -25.80 28.00
N ASN A 26 -38.09 -27.10 27.68
CA ASN A 26 -39.39 -27.72 27.49
C ASN A 26 -40.15 -27.95 28.80
N LYS A 27 -39.46 -28.05 29.96
CA LYS A 27 -40.11 -28.15 31.28
C LYS A 27 -40.73 -26.83 31.75
N LEU A 28 -40.22 -25.70 31.26
CA LEU A 28 -40.74 -24.35 31.55
C LEU A 28 -42.08 -24.05 30.84
N SER A 29 -42.53 -24.89 29.90
CA SER A 29 -43.81 -24.72 29.20
C SER A 29 -45.03 -25.19 30.03
N SER A 30 -44.81 -25.78 31.21
CA SER A 30 -45.90 -26.08 32.14
C SER A 30 -46.37 -24.80 32.85
N PRO A 31 -47.63 -24.70 33.31
CA PRO A 31 -48.13 -23.51 34.02
C PRO A 31 -47.51 -23.44 35.43
N MET A 32 -46.21 -23.15 35.51
CA MET A 32 -45.53 -22.80 36.75
C MET A 32 -45.81 -21.35 37.09
N SER A 33 -45.94 -21.05 38.38
CA SER A 33 -45.98 -19.67 38.83
C SER A 33 -44.67 -18.98 38.46
N ILE A 34 -44.76 -17.73 38.01
CA ILE A 34 -43.61 -16.91 37.60
C ILE A 34 -42.52 -16.89 38.68
N GLU A 35 -42.91 -16.87 39.95
CA GLU A 35 -42.02 -16.94 41.11
C GLU A 35 -41.16 -18.21 41.12
N LYS A 36 -41.73 -19.38 40.82
CA LYS A 36 -40.96 -20.63 40.76
C LYS A 36 -39.97 -20.62 39.62
N THR A 37 -40.36 -20.10 38.46
CA THR A 37 -39.48 -19.95 37.30
C THR A 37 -38.28 -19.04 37.61
N ILE A 38 -38.53 -17.90 38.27
CA ILE A 38 -37.47 -16.96 38.66
C ILE A 38 -36.50 -17.61 39.66
N ASN A 39 -37.03 -18.32 40.66
CA ASN A 39 -36.24 -19.06 41.63
C ASN A 39 -35.37 -20.15 40.98
N GLU A 40 -35.94 -20.95 40.08
CA GLU A 40 -35.18 -21.98 39.34
C GLU A 40 -34.10 -21.36 38.47
N MET A 41 -34.37 -20.24 37.78
CA MET A 41 -33.37 -19.52 36.99
C MET A 41 -32.24 -18.98 37.86
N PHE A 42 -32.55 -18.41 39.03
CA PHE A 42 -31.54 -17.91 39.96
C PHE A 42 -30.67 -19.03 40.52
N ARG A 43 -31.29 -20.12 40.99
CA ARG A 43 -30.58 -21.32 41.47
C ARG A 43 -29.67 -21.89 40.39
N PHE A 44 -30.15 -22.01 39.15
CA PHE A 44 -29.36 -22.48 38.03
C PHE A 44 -28.16 -21.55 37.75
N ALA A 45 -28.38 -20.23 37.74
CA ALA A 45 -27.33 -19.25 37.51
C ALA A 45 -26.27 -19.28 38.62
N PHE A 46 -26.67 -19.37 39.89
CA PHE A 46 -25.77 -19.49 41.03
C PHE A 46 -24.91 -20.75 40.94
N ILE A 47 -25.54 -21.92 40.74
CA ILE A 47 -24.82 -23.19 40.60
C ILE A 47 -23.84 -23.11 39.42
N SER A 48 -24.29 -22.59 38.28
CA SER A 48 -23.42 -22.43 37.11
C SER A 48 -22.24 -21.51 37.39
N ASN A 49 -22.43 -20.44 38.16
CA ASN A 49 -21.35 -19.53 38.53
C ASN A 49 -20.32 -20.19 39.44
N CYS A 50 -20.75 -20.93 40.48
CA CYS A 50 -19.84 -21.69 41.32
C CYS A 50 -18.97 -22.66 40.51
N HIS A 51 -19.55 -23.33 39.50
CA HIS A 51 -18.78 -24.21 38.62
C HIS A 51 -17.74 -23.46 37.77
N LEU A 52 -18.01 -22.22 37.35
CA LEU A 52 -17.03 -21.39 36.63
C LEU A 52 -15.85 -21.00 37.53
N ASP A 53 -16.12 -20.83 38.82
CA ASP A 53 -15.12 -20.52 39.84
C ASP A 53 -14.45 -21.78 40.42
N GLU A 54 -14.71 -22.96 39.82
CA GLU A 54 -14.23 -24.27 40.28
C GLU A 54 -14.61 -24.60 41.74
N ALA A 55 -15.68 -23.98 42.25
CA ALA A 55 -16.22 -24.19 43.58
C ALA A 55 -17.42 -25.18 43.56
N SER A 56 -17.54 -26.00 44.59
CA SER A 56 -18.69 -26.88 44.80
C SER A 56 -19.76 -26.18 45.63
N VAL A 57 -21.02 -26.28 45.20
CA VAL A 57 -22.17 -25.78 45.96
C VAL A 57 -22.41 -26.66 47.19
N THR A 58 -22.50 -26.04 48.35
CA THR A 58 -22.77 -26.71 49.63
C THR A 58 -24.27 -26.90 49.87
N SER A 59 -24.64 -27.82 50.77
CA SER A 59 -26.04 -28.03 51.12
C SER A 59 -26.67 -26.83 51.83
N GLU A 60 -25.88 -26.12 52.66
CA GLU A 60 -26.31 -24.91 53.35
C GLU A 60 -26.65 -23.79 52.34
N GLU A 61 -25.82 -23.60 51.32
CA GLU A 61 -26.09 -22.63 50.24
C GLU A 61 -27.37 -22.98 49.45
N LEU A 62 -27.61 -24.27 49.16
CA LEU A 62 -28.84 -24.70 48.49
C LEU A 62 -30.11 -24.43 49.31
N GLU A 63 -30.04 -24.60 50.63
CA GLU A 63 -31.15 -24.30 51.54
C GLU A 63 -31.42 -22.80 51.57
N THR A 64 -30.37 -21.98 51.70
CA THR A 64 -30.52 -20.51 51.66
C THR A 64 -31.10 -20.00 50.33
N LEU A 65 -30.81 -20.67 49.20
CA LEU A 65 -31.40 -20.32 47.90
C LEU A 65 -32.90 -20.60 47.83
N GLU A 66 -33.42 -21.56 48.60
CA GLU A 66 -34.86 -21.88 48.65
C GLU A 66 -35.63 -20.93 49.58
N GLU A 67 -34.93 -20.26 50.51
CA GLU A 67 -35.52 -19.29 51.45
C GLU A 67 -35.62 -17.86 50.89
N LEU A 68 -34.91 -17.56 49.79
CA LEU A 68 -34.89 -16.23 49.19
C LEU A 68 -36.26 -15.82 48.63
N SER A 69 -36.65 -14.58 48.93
CA SER A 69 -37.85 -14.01 48.34
C SER A 69 -37.62 -13.60 46.88
N THR A 70 -38.68 -13.62 46.08
CA THR A 70 -38.63 -13.22 44.67
C THR A 70 -38.10 -11.79 44.49
N ASP A 71 -38.46 -10.87 45.40
CA ASP A 71 -38.01 -9.48 45.34
C ASP A 71 -36.50 -9.34 45.59
N GLU A 72 -35.95 -10.09 46.55
CA GLU A 72 -34.49 -10.15 46.80
C GLU A 72 -33.74 -10.71 45.60
N ILE A 73 -34.27 -11.75 44.96
CA ILE A 73 -33.68 -12.34 43.75
C ILE A 73 -33.66 -11.32 42.62
N ILE A 74 -34.73 -10.54 42.44
CA ILE A 74 -34.80 -9.52 41.40
C ILE A 74 -33.80 -8.38 41.66
N GLU A 75 -33.65 -7.91 42.90
CA GLU A 75 -32.64 -6.90 43.23
C GLU A 75 -31.22 -7.45 43.02
N ASN A 76 -30.92 -8.70 43.42
CA ASN A 76 -29.65 -9.34 43.13
C ASN A 76 -29.36 -9.42 41.62
N PHE A 77 -30.36 -9.77 40.80
CA PHE A 77 -30.22 -9.77 39.35
C PHE A 77 -29.97 -8.38 38.78
N LYS A 78 -30.64 -7.35 39.32
CA LYS A 78 -30.45 -5.97 38.90
C LYS A 78 -29.05 -5.48 39.21
N ASP A 79 -28.51 -5.79 40.39
CA ASP A 79 -27.14 -5.48 40.76
C ASP A 79 -26.13 -6.21 39.86
N LEU A 80 -26.33 -7.50 39.61
CA LEU A 80 -25.49 -8.28 38.69
C LEU A 80 -25.51 -7.70 37.26
N ILE A 81 -26.68 -7.33 36.74
CA ILE A 81 -26.80 -6.70 35.41
C ILE A 81 -26.05 -5.37 35.38
N ASN A 82 -26.16 -4.56 36.44
CA ASN A 82 -25.44 -3.28 36.52
C ASN A 82 -23.93 -3.49 36.57
N GLU A 83 -23.45 -4.47 37.34
CA GLU A 83 -22.04 -4.83 37.42
C GLU A 83 -21.52 -5.33 36.06
N LEU A 84 -22.25 -6.21 35.38
CA LEU A 84 -21.90 -6.67 34.03
C LEU A 84 -21.85 -5.53 33.01
N LEU A 85 -22.77 -4.57 33.10
CA LEU A 85 -22.76 -3.39 32.21
C LEU A 85 -21.59 -2.46 32.50
N ASN A 86 -21.21 -2.29 33.77
CA ASN A 86 -20.02 -1.53 34.16
C ASN A 86 -18.74 -2.24 33.73
N PHE A 87 -18.62 -3.55 33.98
CA PHE A 87 -17.52 -4.37 33.50
C PHE A 87 -17.37 -4.28 31.98
N LYS A 88 -18.46 -4.37 31.22
CA LYS A 88 -18.43 -4.20 29.76
C LYS A 88 -17.94 -2.81 29.34
N ARG A 89 -18.32 -1.76 30.08
CA ARG A 89 -17.84 -0.39 29.84
C ARG A 89 -16.34 -0.32 30.10
N ASP A 90 -15.90 -0.78 31.26
CA ASP A 90 -14.51 -0.69 31.72
C ASP A 90 -13.58 -1.57 30.89
N TYR A 91 -14.06 -2.74 30.43
CA TYR A 91 -13.34 -3.61 29.52
C TYR A 91 -13.17 -2.97 28.14
N LYS A 92 -14.21 -2.28 27.63
CA LYS A 92 -14.12 -1.53 26.37
C LYS A 92 -13.18 -0.34 26.46
N SER A 93 -13.14 0.34 27.60
CA SER A 93 -12.19 1.42 27.88
C SER A 93 -10.89 0.93 28.51
N SER A 94 -10.67 -0.39 28.58
CA SER A 94 -9.45 -0.92 29.16
C SER A 94 -8.31 -0.62 28.20
N ASP A 95 -7.19 -0.12 28.75
CA ASP A 95 -5.94 0.09 28.02
C ASP A 95 -5.54 -1.10 27.16
N LYS A 96 -5.90 -2.34 27.54
CA LYS A 96 -5.62 -3.55 26.73
C LYS A 96 -6.40 -3.57 25.40
N ALA A 97 -7.67 -3.17 25.41
CA ALA A 97 -8.49 -3.11 24.20
C ALA A 97 -8.01 -1.98 23.28
N GLU A 98 -7.71 -0.81 23.84
CA GLU A 98 -7.14 0.31 23.09
C GLU A 98 -5.75 -0.03 22.53
N LEU A 99 -4.90 -0.70 23.31
CA LEU A 99 -3.57 -1.12 22.87
C LEU A 99 -3.65 -2.14 21.73
N ALA A 100 -4.58 -3.09 21.78
CA ALA A 100 -4.81 -4.03 20.69
C ALA A 100 -5.25 -3.30 19.41
N GLN A 101 -6.20 -2.37 19.51
CA GLN A 101 -6.66 -1.56 18.38
C GLN A 101 -5.52 -0.70 17.79
N ARG A 102 -4.71 -0.08 18.66
CA ARG A 102 -3.57 0.72 18.24
C ARG A 102 -2.48 -0.13 17.58
N SER A 103 -2.25 -1.34 18.08
CA SER A 103 -1.34 -2.32 17.48
C SER A 103 -1.79 -2.69 16.06
N GLU A 104 -3.09 -2.93 15.86
CA GLU A 104 -3.66 -3.23 14.54
C GLU A 104 -3.49 -2.06 13.55
N GLN A 105 -3.68 -0.83 14.03
CA GLN A 105 -3.46 0.38 13.23
C GLN A 105 -2.00 0.54 12.82
N PHE A 106 -1.05 0.28 13.73
CA PHE A 106 0.39 0.34 13.42
C PHE A 106 0.78 -0.75 12.42
N GLU A 107 0.29 -1.98 12.58
CA GLU A 107 0.52 -3.07 11.63
C GLU A 107 0.03 -2.69 10.23
N THR A 108 -1.19 -2.13 10.13
CA THR A 108 -1.75 -1.66 8.85
C THR A 108 -0.91 -0.55 8.22
N MET A 109 -0.39 0.37 9.03
CA MET A 109 0.48 1.45 8.55
C MET A 109 1.82 0.91 8.05
N LEU A 110 2.39 -0.06 8.77
CA LEU A 110 3.65 -0.70 8.42
C LEU A 110 3.53 -1.45 7.09
N GLN A 111 2.45 -2.22 6.90
CA GLN A 111 2.17 -2.90 5.63
C GLN A 111 2.03 -1.93 4.44
N LYS A 112 1.42 -0.75 4.65
CA LYS A 112 1.33 0.29 3.61
C LYS A 112 2.70 0.84 3.23
N LEU A 113 3.53 1.16 4.22
CA LEU A 113 4.89 1.65 3.98
C LEU A 113 5.75 0.59 3.29
N GLU A 114 5.63 -0.69 3.67
CA GLU A 114 6.31 -1.78 2.98
C GLU A 114 5.88 -1.91 1.52
N ALA A 115 4.57 -1.79 1.25
CA ALA A 115 4.05 -1.82 -0.12
C ALA A 115 4.59 -0.65 -0.97
N GLU A 116 4.67 0.55 -0.38
CA GLU A 116 5.24 1.74 -1.02
C GLU A 116 6.73 1.55 -1.33
N VAL A 117 7.52 1.04 -0.39
CA VAL A 117 8.95 0.72 -0.61
C VAL A 117 9.11 -0.30 -1.74
N ARG A 118 8.32 -1.38 -1.74
CA ARG A 118 8.35 -2.38 -2.83
C ARG A 118 8.00 -1.76 -4.18
N ASN A 119 7.07 -0.80 -4.22
CA ASN A 119 6.71 -0.09 -5.44
C ASN A 119 7.86 0.82 -5.92
N HIS A 120 8.50 1.57 -5.02
CA HIS A 120 9.67 2.40 -5.34
C HIS A 120 10.80 1.57 -5.95
N ILE A 121 11.15 0.44 -5.34
CA ILE A 121 12.19 -0.47 -5.85
C ILE A 121 11.86 -0.93 -7.28
N ARG A 122 10.59 -1.26 -7.55
CA ARG A 122 10.15 -1.69 -8.88
C ARG A 122 10.31 -0.57 -9.92
N VAL A 123 9.87 0.64 -9.58
CA VAL A 123 9.98 1.80 -10.47
C VAL A 123 11.44 2.15 -10.72
N GLU A 124 12.27 2.17 -9.68
CA GLU A 124 13.71 2.41 -9.80
C GLU A 124 14.39 1.40 -10.72
N HIS A 125 14.06 0.10 -10.57
CA HIS A 125 14.59 -0.93 -11.44
C HIS A 125 14.17 -0.75 -12.91
N GLN A 126 12.91 -0.40 -13.16
CA GLN A 126 12.43 -0.09 -14.52
C GLN A 126 13.16 1.10 -15.13
N LEU A 127 13.36 2.17 -14.36
CA LEU A 127 14.12 3.34 -14.81
C LEU A 127 15.57 2.98 -15.12
N LYS A 128 16.20 2.14 -14.28
CA LYS A 128 17.57 1.66 -14.52
C LYS A 128 17.70 0.91 -15.84
N LEU A 129 16.79 -0.04 -16.11
CA LEU A 129 16.75 -0.77 -17.39
C LEU A 129 16.52 0.17 -18.58
N HIS A 130 15.67 1.19 -18.42
CA HIS A 130 15.41 2.16 -19.47
C HIS A 130 16.64 3.03 -19.77
N ILE A 131 17.38 3.45 -18.74
CA ILE A 131 18.64 4.19 -18.88
C ILE A 131 19.67 3.32 -19.61
N GLU A 132 19.84 2.07 -19.20
CA GLU A 132 20.77 1.12 -19.84
C GLU A 132 20.44 0.91 -21.32
N ASN A 133 19.16 0.75 -21.66
CA ASN A 133 18.71 0.63 -23.05
C ASN A 133 19.01 1.90 -23.87
N ILE A 134 18.81 3.10 -23.30
CA ILE A 134 19.14 4.36 -23.99
C ILE A 134 20.65 4.49 -24.19
N GLN A 135 21.46 4.12 -23.18
CA GLN A 135 22.91 4.14 -23.28
C GLN A 135 23.40 3.22 -24.41
N ASN A 136 22.90 1.99 -24.46
CA ASN A 136 23.23 1.05 -25.55
C ASN A 136 22.87 1.62 -26.93
N LYS A 137 21.70 2.24 -27.09
CA LYS A 137 21.31 2.89 -28.36
C LYS A 137 22.20 4.08 -28.72
N ASN A 138 22.61 4.87 -27.74
CA ASN A 138 23.55 5.96 -27.97
C ASN A 138 24.90 5.44 -28.45
N GLU A 139 25.43 4.38 -27.83
CA GLU A 139 26.69 3.75 -28.25
C GLU A 139 26.61 3.20 -29.68
N GLU A 140 25.47 2.60 -30.06
CA GLU A 140 25.23 2.17 -31.45
C GLU A 140 25.22 3.35 -32.42
N LEU A 141 24.52 4.44 -32.09
CA LEU A 141 24.48 5.65 -32.91
C LEU A 141 25.85 6.31 -33.05
N GLU A 142 26.67 6.32 -31.99
CA GLU A 142 28.03 6.83 -32.04
C GLU A 142 28.92 5.99 -32.98
N LYS A 143 28.78 4.66 -32.96
CA LYS A 143 29.47 3.78 -33.93
C LYS A 143 29.05 4.09 -35.36
N TYR A 144 27.75 4.21 -35.63
CA TYR A 144 27.25 4.56 -36.96
C TYR A 144 27.76 5.92 -37.44
N LYS A 145 27.82 6.91 -36.55
CA LYS A 145 28.36 8.23 -36.85
C LYS A 145 29.84 8.14 -37.23
N LEU A 146 30.66 7.44 -36.45
CA LEU A 146 32.09 7.26 -36.74
C LEU A 146 32.30 6.56 -38.09
N GLU A 147 31.50 5.53 -38.41
CA GLU A 147 31.55 4.87 -39.71
C GLU A 147 31.18 5.80 -40.87
N ALA A 148 30.16 6.64 -40.69
CA ALA A 148 29.74 7.63 -41.68
C ALA A 148 30.83 8.69 -41.89
N ASP A 149 31.42 9.21 -40.81
CA ASP A 149 32.50 10.20 -40.86
C ASP A 149 33.74 9.62 -41.58
N MET A 150 34.10 8.36 -41.32
CA MET A 150 35.18 7.68 -42.06
C MET A 150 34.87 7.53 -43.56
N LYS A 151 33.63 7.22 -43.93
CA LYS A 151 33.21 7.12 -45.34
C LYS A 151 33.26 8.47 -46.04
N ILE A 152 32.79 9.53 -45.36
CA ILE A 152 32.85 10.91 -45.87
C ILE A 152 34.31 11.30 -46.11
N SER A 153 35.20 11.08 -45.13
CA SER A 153 36.62 11.39 -45.25
C SER A 153 37.29 10.69 -46.45
N LYS A 154 37.00 9.39 -46.66
CA LYS A 154 37.50 8.64 -47.83
C LYS A 154 36.99 9.21 -49.16
N LEU A 155 35.70 9.56 -49.24
CA LEU A 155 35.11 10.14 -50.44
C LEU A 155 35.71 11.52 -50.75
N GLU A 156 35.92 12.36 -49.74
CA GLU A 156 36.58 13.65 -49.90
C GLU A 156 38.02 13.52 -50.43
N GLU A 157 38.78 12.52 -49.96
CA GLU A 157 40.12 12.24 -50.47
C GLU A 157 40.10 11.77 -51.93
N MET A 158 39.17 10.87 -52.28
CA MET A 158 38.98 10.42 -53.67
C MET A 158 38.65 11.59 -54.61
N VAL A 159 37.76 12.49 -54.21
CA VAL A 159 37.41 13.69 -55.00
C VAL A 159 38.64 14.60 -55.19
N LYS A 160 39.39 14.89 -54.13
CA LYS A 160 40.61 15.71 -54.21
C LYS A 160 41.67 15.11 -55.13
N SER A 161 41.82 13.79 -55.17
CA SER A 161 42.76 13.11 -56.06
C SER A 161 42.34 13.17 -57.54
N SER A 162 41.04 13.09 -57.82
CA SER A 162 40.46 13.17 -59.17
C SER A 162 40.59 14.57 -59.78
N GLU A 163 40.42 15.62 -58.97
CA GLU A 163 40.55 17.02 -59.43
C GLU A 163 41.97 17.38 -59.86
N LYS A 164 42.99 16.80 -59.22
CA LYS A 164 44.40 17.02 -59.59
C LYS A 164 44.82 16.32 -60.89
N GLY A 165 44.03 15.38 -61.41
CA GLY A 165 44.32 14.60 -62.60
C GLY A 165 43.75 15.14 -63.93
N LYS A 166 42.98 16.24 -63.92
CA LYS A 166 42.32 16.78 -65.13
C LYS A 166 42.94 18.11 -65.59
N ASN A 167 44.19 18.05 -66.02
CA ASN A 167 44.79 19.05 -66.91
C ASN A 167 45.52 18.30 -68.04
N LEU A 168 44.80 17.97 -69.13
CA LEU A 168 45.30 17.90 -70.52
C LEU A 168 44.29 17.13 -71.42
N LYS A 169 43.72 17.88 -72.36
CA LYS A 169 43.30 17.50 -73.74
C LYS A 169 42.41 16.25 -73.92
N ASN A 170 41.14 16.49 -74.24
CA ASN A 170 40.46 15.93 -75.43
C ASN A 170 39.01 16.41 -75.50
N ASP A 171 38.72 17.34 -76.43
CA ASP A 171 37.38 17.92 -76.60
C ASP A 171 36.44 17.11 -77.51
N ASN A 172 36.87 16.00 -78.10
CA ASN A 172 36.00 15.18 -78.98
C ASN A 172 35.52 13.84 -78.37
N VAL A 173 35.92 13.48 -77.15
CA VAL A 173 35.39 12.29 -76.44
C VAL A 173 34.30 12.67 -75.42
N LYS A 174 34.25 13.96 -75.05
CA LYS A 174 33.29 14.48 -74.07
C LYS A 174 31.85 14.32 -74.55
N ASP A 175 31.55 14.52 -75.83
CA ASP A 175 30.17 14.41 -76.34
C ASP A 175 29.57 13.02 -76.18
N LYS A 176 30.30 11.93 -76.47
CA LYS A 176 29.80 10.56 -76.24
C LYS A 176 29.62 10.25 -74.75
N THR A 177 30.42 10.88 -73.90
CA THR A 177 30.36 10.68 -72.45
C THR A 177 29.21 11.46 -71.85
N ILE A 178 29.01 12.71 -72.29
CA ILE A 178 27.88 13.58 -71.96
C ILE A 178 26.57 12.91 -72.39
N GLN A 179 26.50 12.35 -73.60
CA GLN A 179 25.31 11.66 -74.09
C GLN A 179 24.98 10.40 -73.26
N LYS A 180 25.98 9.65 -72.80
CA LYS A 180 25.76 8.53 -71.85
C LYS A 180 25.27 9.03 -70.49
N PHE A 181 25.82 10.13 -69.99
CA PHE A 181 25.36 10.76 -68.75
C PHE A 181 23.92 11.29 -68.87
N GLU A 182 23.54 11.88 -70.00
CA GLU A 182 22.15 12.33 -70.24
C GLU A 182 21.16 11.16 -70.25
N ILE A 183 21.54 10.03 -70.84
CA ILE A 183 20.74 8.80 -70.83
C ILE A 183 20.61 8.27 -69.40
N GLU A 184 21.70 8.25 -68.63
CA GLU A 184 21.70 7.74 -67.25
C GLU A 184 20.93 8.67 -66.30
N CYS A 185 21.06 9.98 -66.44
CA CYS A 185 20.24 10.97 -65.74
C CYS A 185 18.75 10.81 -66.08
N SER A 186 18.41 10.53 -67.35
CA SER A 186 17.01 10.24 -67.73
C SER A 186 16.50 8.94 -67.08
N LYS A 187 17.34 7.90 -67.00
CA LYS A 187 16.99 6.66 -66.30
C LYS A 187 16.80 6.88 -64.80
N LEU A 188 17.70 7.61 -64.13
CA LEU A 188 17.56 7.94 -62.71
C LEU A 188 16.32 8.80 -62.45
N LYS A 189 16.01 9.75 -63.34
CA LYS A 189 14.80 10.58 -63.23
C LYS A 189 13.54 9.73 -63.31
N ASN A 190 13.47 8.79 -64.25
CA ASN A 190 12.34 7.85 -64.36
C ASN A 190 12.23 6.95 -63.13
N LEU A 191 13.36 6.42 -62.63
CA LEU A 191 13.38 5.59 -61.42
C LEU A 191 12.90 6.36 -60.18
N LEU A 192 13.31 7.63 -60.06
CA LEU A 192 12.88 8.52 -58.98
C LEU A 192 11.37 8.79 -59.06
N GLU A 193 10.86 9.01 -60.27
CA GLU A 193 9.42 9.21 -60.51
C GLU A 193 8.61 7.94 -60.18
N ASP A 194 9.10 6.76 -60.57
CA ASP A 194 8.47 5.48 -60.23
C ASP A 194 8.47 5.22 -58.73
N LYS A 195 9.58 5.52 -58.03
CA LYS A 195 9.65 5.42 -56.57
C LYS A 195 8.78 6.45 -55.86
N ALA A 196 8.64 7.65 -56.40
CA ALA A 196 7.70 8.64 -55.88
C ALA A 196 6.25 8.14 -55.97
N LYS A 197 5.86 7.54 -57.11
CA LYS A 197 4.54 6.91 -57.29
C LYS A 197 4.32 5.74 -56.34
N GLU A 198 5.34 4.92 -56.08
CA GLU A 198 5.29 3.82 -55.10
C GLU A 198 5.09 4.33 -53.67
N CYS A 199 5.84 5.34 -53.25
CA CYS A 199 5.67 6.00 -51.96
C CYS A 199 4.27 6.61 -51.80
N GLU A 200 3.71 7.19 -52.86
CA GLU A 200 2.34 7.72 -52.82
C GLU A 200 1.29 6.61 -52.65
N LYS A 201 1.48 5.44 -53.29
CA LYS A 201 0.61 4.27 -53.10
C LYS A 201 0.69 3.74 -51.67
N LEU A 202 1.90 3.57 -51.12
CA LEU A 202 2.10 3.12 -49.74
C LEU A 202 1.49 4.10 -48.74
N LYS A 203 1.61 5.42 -48.98
CA LYS A 203 0.97 6.43 -48.15
C LYS A 203 -0.56 6.30 -48.14
N LYS A 204 -1.17 6.09 -49.32
CA LYS A 204 -2.62 5.85 -49.43
C LYS A 204 -3.05 4.54 -48.74
N GLU A 205 -2.21 3.52 -48.71
CA GLU A 205 -2.47 2.25 -48.02
C GLU A 205 -2.38 2.41 -46.49
N ILE A 206 -1.36 3.11 -45.99
CA ILE A 206 -1.23 3.46 -44.57
C ILE A 206 -2.45 4.27 -44.10
N ASP A 207 -2.90 5.25 -44.89
CA ASP A 207 -4.08 6.06 -44.53
C ASP A 207 -5.39 5.24 -44.53
N LYS A 208 -5.50 4.18 -45.34
CA LYS A 208 -6.63 3.23 -45.28
C LYS A 208 -6.57 2.38 -44.01
N ASN A 209 -5.40 1.85 -43.65
CA ASN A 209 -5.23 1.06 -42.42
C ASN A 209 -5.49 1.91 -41.17
N ARG A 210 -5.04 3.16 -41.16
CA ARG A 210 -5.27 4.11 -40.07
C ARG A 210 -6.76 4.46 -39.87
N LYS A 211 -7.60 4.33 -40.91
CA LYS A 211 -9.05 4.48 -40.78
C LYS A 211 -9.71 3.24 -40.16
N MET A 212 -9.15 2.04 -40.33
CA MET A 212 -9.64 0.83 -39.66
C MET A 212 -9.34 0.85 -38.16
N ASP A 213 -8.20 1.41 -37.73
CA ASP A 213 -7.88 1.55 -36.30
C ASP A 213 -8.81 2.50 -35.53
N LYS A 214 -9.38 3.50 -36.21
CA LYS A 214 -10.34 4.44 -35.61
C LYS A 214 -11.65 3.77 -35.18
N ASN A 215 -12.07 2.70 -35.86
CA ASN A 215 -13.25 1.94 -35.49
C ASN A 215 -13.01 1.06 -34.24
N ASN A 216 -11.77 0.61 -34.04
CA ASN A 216 -11.38 -0.09 -32.81
C ASN A 216 -11.26 0.88 -31.62
N THR A 217 -10.91 2.14 -31.85
CA THR A 217 -10.82 3.15 -30.79
C THR A 217 -12.20 3.47 -30.20
N ALA A 218 -13.25 3.53 -31.02
CA ALA A 218 -14.62 3.73 -30.55
C ALA A 218 -15.14 2.56 -29.68
N SER A 219 -14.75 1.31 -30.00
CA SER A 219 -15.07 0.15 -29.15
C SER A 219 -14.33 0.17 -27.81
N ILE A 220 -13.07 0.62 -27.81
CA ILE A 220 -12.29 0.81 -26.57
C ILE A 220 -12.89 1.93 -25.71
N GLU A 221 -13.36 3.01 -26.33
CA GLU A 221 -13.98 4.14 -25.63
C GLU A 221 -15.34 3.76 -25.02
N LEU A 222 -16.12 2.93 -25.71
CA LEU A 222 -17.36 2.34 -25.18
C LEU A 222 -17.10 1.43 -23.96
N LEU A 223 -16.08 0.57 -24.05
CA LEU A 223 -15.64 -0.28 -22.93
C LEU A 223 -15.17 0.55 -21.74
N LYS A 224 -14.42 1.62 -21.97
CA LYS A 224 -13.96 2.53 -20.93
C LYS A 224 -15.13 3.21 -20.21
N LYS A 225 -16.12 3.67 -20.96
CA LYS A 225 -17.35 4.26 -20.41
C LYS A 225 -18.17 3.25 -19.59
N GLN A 226 -18.25 1.98 -20.02
CA GLN A 226 -18.88 0.92 -19.22
C GLN A 226 -18.12 0.63 -17.92
N PHE A 227 -16.79 0.63 -17.95
CA PHE A 227 -15.97 0.46 -16.75
C PHE A 227 -16.14 1.60 -15.75
N GLU A 228 -16.15 2.86 -16.22
CA GLU A 228 -16.40 4.02 -15.37
C GLU A 228 -17.79 3.97 -14.72
N GLY A 229 -18.83 3.56 -15.46
CA GLY A 229 -20.18 3.36 -14.94
C GLY A 229 -20.25 2.31 -13.83
N LYS A 230 -19.66 1.12 -14.05
CA LYS A 230 -19.61 0.07 -13.02
C LYS A 230 -18.80 0.49 -11.78
N ASN A 231 -17.72 1.24 -11.97
CA ASN A 231 -16.92 1.76 -10.86
C ASN A 231 -17.72 2.77 -10.02
N PHE A 232 -18.53 3.61 -10.66
CA PHE A 232 -19.43 4.54 -9.96
C PHE A 232 -20.52 3.81 -9.16
N GLU A 233 -21.15 2.77 -9.73
CA GLU A 233 -22.13 1.94 -9.01
C GLU A 233 -21.50 1.23 -7.81
N MET A 234 -20.30 0.68 -7.98
CA MET A 234 -19.54 0.04 -6.89
C MET A 234 -19.24 1.04 -5.77
N MET A 235 -18.80 2.26 -6.09
CA MET A 235 -18.57 3.31 -5.10
C MET A 235 -19.87 3.73 -4.39
N LYS A 236 -20.99 3.78 -5.12
CA LYS A 236 -22.32 4.08 -4.55
C LYS A 236 -22.78 3.00 -3.57
N MET A 237 -22.47 1.72 -3.83
CA MET A 237 -22.73 0.60 -2.92
C MET A 237 -21.78 0.60 -1.71
N GLN A 238 -20.52 1.02 -1.88
CA GLN A 238 -19.54 1.05 -0.79
C GLN A 238 -19.75 2.23 0.18
N LYS A 239 -20.35 3.33 -0.28
CA LYS A 239 -20.61 4.53 0.54
C LYS A 239 -21.49 4.26 1.79
N PRO A 240 -22.66 3.60 1.70
CA PRO A 240 -23.49 3.30 2.87
C PRO A 240 -22.82 2.30 3.84
N LEU A 241 -21.92 1.44 3.36
CA LEU A 241 -21.12 0.56 4.21
C LEU A 241 -20.11 1.37 5.05
N ARG A 242 -19.43 2.36 4.45
CA ARG A 242 -18.54 3.26 5.20
C ARG A 242 -19.29 4.16 6.17
N GLU A 243 -20.45 4.68 5.77
CA GLU A 243 -21.29 5.52 6.63
C GLU A 243 -21.87 4.74 7.82
N LYS A 244 -22.21 3.45 7.66
CA LYS A 244 -22.62 2.60 8.80
C LYS A 244 -21.49 2.41 9.81
N VAL A 245 -20.26 2.17 9.34
CA VAL A 245 -19.09 2.02 10.21
C VAL A 245 -18.76 3.33 10.94
N GLN A 246 -18.89 4.48 10.28
CA GLN A 246 -18.61 5.78 10.92
C GLN A 246 -19.73 6.24 11.86
N ASN A 247 -21.00 5.98 11.55
CA ASN A 247 -22.12 6.37 12.41
C ASN A 247 -22.24 5.52 13.69
N GLU A 248 -21.73 4.29 13.69
CA GLU A 248 -21.59 3.49 14.93
C GLU A 248 -20.51 4.05 15.87
N LEU A 249 -19.51 4.77 15.36
CA LEU A 249 -18.44 5.37 16.17
C LEU A 249 -18.84 6.71 16.81
N VAL A 250 -19.77 7.47 16.22
CA VAL A 250 -20.08 8.85 16.69
C VAL A 250 -21.24 8.92 17.69
N LYS A 251 -22.15 7.93 17.75
CA LYS A 251 -23.29 7.97 18.69
C LYS A 251 -22.96 7.65 20.16
N GLY A 252 -21.68 7.51 20.51
CA GLY A 252 -21.23 7.15 21.86
C GLY A 252 -20.77 8.28 22.79
N VAL A 253 -20.68 9.54 22.35
CA VAL A 253 -19.83 10.55 23.06
C VAL A 253 -20.56 11.79 23.62
N ASP A 254 -21.89 11.94 23.50
CA ASP A 254 -22.57 13.19 23.89
C ASP A 254 -23.25 13.21 25.27
N ARG A 255 -22.70 12.53 26.27
CA ARG A 255 -23.12 12.75 27.68
C ARG A 255 -21.94 12.62 28.64
N LYS A 256 -21.23 13.73 28.87
CA LYS A 256 -20.60 14.13 30.16
C LYS A 256 -19.73 15.38 29.98
N ASN A 257 -20.36 16.53 29.80
CA ASN A 257 -19.76 17.81 30.18
C ASN A 257 -20.41 18.25 31.49
N GLN A 258 -19.92 17.71 32.60
CA GLN A 258 -20.24 18.18 33.94
C GLN A 258 -18.96 18.29 34.74
N LYS A 259 -18.46 19.54 34.80
CA LYS A 259 -17.71 20.17 35.90
C LYS A 259 -16.70 19.28 36.66
N SER A 260 -15.42 19.58 36.48
CA SER A 260 -14.52 19.74 37.63
C SER A 260 -13.50 20.84 37.33
N LEU A 261 -13.64 21.93 38.08
CA LEU A 261 -12.59 22.90 38.34
C LEU A 261 -11.48 22.20 39.15
N ASP A 262 -10.27 22.78 39.06
CA ASP A 262 -9.04 22.44 39.80
C ASP A 262 -8.27 21.20 39.35
N GLU A 263 -7.21 21.45 38.57
CA GLU A 263 -5.87 20.99 38.95
C GLU A 263 -4.79 21.84 38.27
N LYS A 264 -4.37 22.90 38.96
CA LYS A 264 -3.12 23.60 38.71
C LYS A 264 -1.95 22.72 39.13
N ASN A 265 -0.92 22.73 38.29
CA ASN A 265 0.49 22.48 38.62
C ASN A 265 0.87 21.04 39.03
N ARG A 266 1.37 20.28 38.05
CA ARG A 266 2.52 19.36 38.24
C ARG A 266 3.21 19.12 36.89
N SER A 267 4.02 20.10 36.50
CA SER A 267 5.06 19.90 35.47
C SER A 267 6.20 19.08 36.09
N THR A 268 6.24 17.78 35.81
CA THR A 268 7.44 16.95 36.05
C THR A 268 8.45 17.19 34.92
N PRO A 269 9.66 17.69 35.20
CA PRO A 269 10.68 17.88 34.17
C PRO A 269 11.40 16.57 33.86
N SER A 270 11.57 16.30 32.57
CA SER A 270 12.32 15.17 32.01
C SER A 270 13.81 15.21 32.42
N PRO A 271 14.43 14.06 32.76
CA PRO A 271 15.80 14.01 33.28
C PRO A 271 16.92 13.97 32.22
N PHE A 272 16.62 14.20 30.93
CA PHE A 272 17.59 14.04 29.83
C PHE A 272 17.93 15.33 29.06
N ASN A 273 18.17 16.45 29.75
CA ASN A 273 18.79 17.61 29.11
C ASN A 273 20.21 17.83 29.65
N ALA A 274 21.17 17.44 28.82
CA ALA A 274 22.58 17.73 29.00
C ALA A 274 22.81 19.26 28.96
N ARG A 275 23.42 19.75 30.03
CA ARG A 275 24.00 21.10 30.15
C ARG A 275 25.03 21.33 29.04
N LYS A 276 24.99 22.52 28.44
CA LYS A 276 26.18 23.20 27.92
C LYS A 276 26.02 24.71 28.08
N ASP A 277 26.60 25.18 29.18
CA ASP A 277 27.44 26.36 29.35
C ASP A 277 27.07 27.66 28.63
N SER A 278 26.55 28.54 29.48
CA SER A 278 26.77 29.99 29.55
C SER A 278 28.20 30.45 29.26
N GLU A 279 28.34 31.53 28.47
CA GLU A 279 29.07 32.74 28.89
C GLU A 279 28.85 33.95 27.94
N ASN A 280 28.51 35.08 28.58
CA ASN A 280 28.91 36.49 28.35
C ASN A 280 28.36 37.36 27.18
N SER A 281 27.45 38.25 27.61
CA SER A 281 27.44 39.72 27.53
C SER A 281 27.94 40.45 26.27
N ALA A 282 27.08 41.31 25.68
CA ALA A 282 27.11 42.77 25.84
C ALA A 282 26.32 43.47 24.71
N LEU A 283 25.67 44.58 25.06
CA LEU A 283 24.96 45.53 24.19
C LEU A 283 25.86 46.05 23.05
N GLU A 284 25.33 46.13 21.81
CA GLU A 284 25.46 47.34 20.98
C GLU A 284 24.49 47.37 19.78
N SER A 285 24.14 48.58 19.37
CA SER A 285 23.06 49.01 18.47
C SER A 285 23.34 48.92 16.96
N ARG A 286 22.33 48.51 16.16
CA ARG A 286 21.90 48.89 14.76
C ARG A 286 22.95 49.25 13.66
N PRO A 287 22.63 49.19 12.33
CA PRO A 287 21.69 48.38 11.54
C PRO A 287 22.36 47.88 10.19
N PRO A 288 21.70 47.66 9.02
CA PRO A 288 21.84 46.41 8.25
C PRO A 288 22.55 46.56 6.88
N THR A 289 23.44 45.65 6.48
CA THR A 289 23.78 45.49 5.05
C THR A 289 24.29 44.09 4.66
N ALA A 290 23.81 43.65 3.50
CA ALA A 290 24.49 42.85 2.48
C ALA A 290 24.95 41.38 2.76
N LYS A 291 24.11 40.47 2.25
CA LYS A 291 24.44 39.33 1.36
C LYS A 291 25.86 38.72 1.43
N LYS A 292 25.93 37.45 1.87
CA LYS A 292 26.72 36.33 1.28
C LYS A 292 26.30 35.00 1.94
N PRO A 293 26.26 33.89 1.19
CA PRO A 293 27.18 32.78 1.48
C PRO A 293 27.96 32.37 0.21
N LEU A 294 29.26 32.04 0.26
CA LEU A 294 29.93 30.88 0.90
C LEU A 294 29.30 29.55 0.40
N SER A 295 30.00 28.50 0.05
CA SER A 295 31.42 28.18 -0.04
C SER A 295 31.51 26.87 -0.84
N ARG A 296 32.63 26.70 -1.51
CA ARG A 296 33.03 25.54 -2.32
C ARG A 296 33.84 24.57 -1.44
N GLY A 297 33.65 23.26 -1.64
CA GLY A 297 34.48 22.16 -1.08
C GLY A 297 33.84 21.47 0.14
N HIS A 298 33.97 20.17 0.40
CA HIS A 298 34.83 19.12 -0.16
C HIS A 298 34.27 17.74 0.26
N ILE A 299 34.40 16.78 -0.65
CA ILE A 299 34.63 15.32 -0.52
C ILE A 299 34.69 14.74 0.92
N ARG A 300 33.97 13.63 1.17
CA ARG A 300 34.58 12.36 1.65
C ARG A 300 33.69 11.13 1.51
N SER A 301 34.40 10.08 1.07
CA SER A 301 34.02 8.69 0.87
C SER A 301 34.06 7.90 2.17
N SER A 302 33.16 6.92 2.29
CA SER A 302 33.24 5.69 3.10
C SER A 302 31.95 4.93 2.86
N SER A 303 31.84 3.61 2.76
CA SER A 303 32.77 2.48 2.73
C SER A 303 31.89 1.23 2.56
N ASP A 304 32.45 0.20 1.94
CA ASP A 304 31.89 -1.13 1.71
C ASP A 304 31.16 -1.78 2.90
N GLN A 305 29.99 -2.38 2.64
CA GLN A 305 29.55 -3.61 3.30
C GLN A 305 28.91 -4.56 2.28
N VAL A 306 29.74 -5.41 1.69
CA VAL A 306 29.33 -6.62 0.98
C VAL A 306 29.00 -7.69 2.03
N ARG A 307 27.73 -8.10 2.14
CA ARG A 307 27.36 -9.32 2.88
C ARG A 307 27.55 -10.53 1.98
N GLN A 308 28.42 -11.45 2.40
CA GLN A 308 28.57 -12.79 1.81
C GLN A 308 27.31 -13.62 2.06
N ILE A 309 26.71 -14.15 0.99
CA ILE A 309 25.69 -15.20 1.04
C ILE A 309 26.43 -16.53 0.91
N THR A 310 26.49 -17.31 1.98
CA THR A 310 26.96 -18.70 1.92
C THR A 310 25.78 -19.61 1.56
N SER A 311 25.82 -20.17 0.37
CA SER A 311 24.91 -21.21 -0.09
C SER A 311 25.39 -22.58 0.42
N LYS A 312 24.63 -23.19 1.32
CA LYS A 312 24.79 -24.62 1.66
C LYS A 312 24.11 -25.45 0.57
N LYS A 313 24.91 -26.14 -0.25
CA LYS A 313 24.46 -27.27 -1.07
C LYS A 313 24.28 -28.48 -0.15
N TYR A 314 23.06 -29.02 -0.10
CA TYR A 314 22.83 -30.41 0.26
C TYR A 314 23.20 -31.26 -0.96
N ILE A 315 24.07 -32.25 -0.75
CA ILE A 315 24.27 -33.37 -1.67
C ILE A 315 23.48 -34.54 -1.05
N ILE A 316 22.65 -35.15 -1.89
CA ILE A 316 21.92 -36.40 -1.66
C ILE A 316 22.92 -37.55 -1.73
#